data_AF-F9PJQ1-F1
#
_entry.id   AF-F9PJQ1-F1
#
_cell.length_a   1.000
_cell.length_b   1.000
_cell.length_c   1.000
_cell.angle_alpha   90.00
_cell.angle_beta   90.00
_cell.angle_gamma   90.00
#
_symmetry.space_group_name_H-M   'P 1'
#
loop_
_entity.id
_entity.type
_entity.pdbx_description
1 polymer ?
#
loop_
_entity_poly.entity_id
_entity_poly.type
_entity_poly.pdbx_seq_one_letter_code
_entity_poly.pdbx_strand_id
1 'polypeptide(L)'
;MADVADTYEGPYHQRVVDILCGYLRTDRLLKDANGDTRNATNNDGTLNYDRPLSADGAVESTILTVLATHLRSTTEADINENADPGPWSHCNLDLHRVTLTEALNFFGAHIGRLDAQDARFLGHTNFQQVAFTEDATFIGATFEQEANFDSAKFRQDSHFGNAIFKQTSQFTGVTFAQNAHFEQSTFKGAANFWNSTFERIALFSNSTFMGAAFFISSTFMQYATFDYVTFKRYAHYEGVDFRQQVSFLKSNFNSNMSDMFELFHPNEYLLEEDGLPEGAKRVDFGDDSFPLRQRGKRSINEHSQPDEISPVSDLPQDKGGEEEGDK
;
A
#
# COMPACT_ATOMS: atom_id res chain seq x y z
N MET A 1 26.84 -15.17 -5.52
CA MET A 1 27.11 -14.70 -4.14
C MET A 1 26.00 -15.13 -3.19
N ALA A 2 24.72 -14.92 -3.55
CA ALA A 2 23.58 -15.34 -2.75
C ALA A 2 23.53 -16.87 -2.51
N ASP A 3 23.69 -17.69 -3.55
CA ASP A 3 23.70 -19.16 -3.39
C ASP A 3 24.85 -19.67 -2.50
N VAL A 4 25.99 -18.95 -2.49
CA VAL A 4 27.11 -19.26 -1.58
C VAL A 4 26.76 -18.81 -0.17
N ALA A 5 26.04 -17.70 -0.02
CA ALA A 5 25.60 -17.23 1.28
C ALA A 5 24.70 -18.23 1.99
N ASP A 6 23.78 -18.85 1.26
CA ASP A 6 22.88 -19.85 1.82
C ASP A 6 23.61 -21.11 2.32
N THR A 7 24.86 -21.34 1.90
CA THR A 7 25.70 -22.44 2.42
C THR A 7 26.37 -22.12 3.76
N TYR A 8 26.35 -20.85 4.20
CA TYR A 8 26.96 -20.39 5.44
C TYR A 8 25.93 -19.71 6.34
N GLU A 9 25.56 -20.36 7.45
CA GLU A 9 24.60 -19.80 8.40
C GLU A 9 25.16 -18.60 9.20
N GLY A 10 24.25 -17.78 9.73
CA GLY A 10 24.54 -16.75 10.72
C GLY A 10 25.10 -15.45 10.11
N PRO A 11 26.23 -14.90 10.60
CA PRO A 11 26.69 -13.54 10.27
C PRO A 11 27.03 -13.31 8.79
N TYR A 12 27.07 -14.37 7.99
CA TYR A 12 27.35 -14.26 6.56
C TYR A 12 26.13 -13.75 5.77
N HIS A 13 24.90 -14.17 6.11
CA HIS A 13 23.69 -13.64 5.47
C HIS A 13 23.59 -12.13 5.69
N GLN A 14 23.77 -11.66 6.92
CA GLN A 14 23.73 -10.22 7.24
C GLN A 14 24.76 -9.44 6.43
N ARG A 15 26.00 -9.93 6.28
CA ARG A 15 27.02 -9.25 5.46
C ARG A 15 26.60 -9.12 4.00
N VAL A 16 25.98 -10.14 3.43
CA VAL A 16 25.49 -10.08 2.04
C VAL A 16 24.34 -9.10 1.93
N VAL A 17 23.37 -9.13 2.86
CA VAL A 17 22.28 -8.15 2.93
C VAL A 17 22.83 -6.73 3.06
N ASP A 18 23.81 -6.49 3.94
CA ASP A 18 24.46 -5.18 4.12
C ASP A 18 25.11 -4.66 2.84
N ILE A 19 25.76 -5.54 2.07
CA ILE A 19 26.38 -5.17 0.77
C ILE A 19 25.30 -4.81 -0.25
N LEU A 20 24.23 -5.61 -0.34
CA LEU A 20 23.13 -5.39 -1.27
C LEU A 20 22.39 -4.08 -0.94
N CYS A 21 22.00 -3.90 0.32
CA CYS A 21 21.40 -2.68 0.84
C CYS A 21 22.33 -1.47 0.70
N GLY A 22 23.63 -1.65 0.97
CA GLY A 22 24.65 -0.61 0.78
C GLY A 22 24.76 -0.16 -0.68
N TYR A 23 24.66 -1.09 -1.63
CA TYR A 23 24.59 -0.75 -3.04
C TYR A 23 23.32 0.05 -3.37
N LEU A 24 22.16 -0.40 -2.89
CA LEU A 24 20.87 0.30 -3.08
C LEU A 24 20.87 1.71 -2.46
N ARG A 25 21.71 1.98 -1.47
CA ARG A 25 21.85 3.34 -0.88
C ARG A 25 22.80 4.27 -1.63
N THR A 26 23.51 3.79 -2.66
CA THR A 26 24.33 4.66 -3.52
C THR A 26 23.48 5.55 -4.43
N ASP A 27 24.00 6.70 -4.86
CA ASP A 27 23.33 7.51 -5.89
C ASP A 27 23.51 6.87 -7.27
N ARG A 28 22.45 6.25 -7.77
CA ARG A 28 22.39 5.58 -9.08
C ARG A 28 21.69 6.40 -10.16
N LEU A 29 21.27 7.63 -9.85
CA LEU A 29 20.51 8.45 -10.78
C LEU A 29 21.41 9.08 -11.83
N LEU A 30 20.95 9.10 -13.08
CA LEU A 30 21.67 9.74 -14.18
C LEU A 30 21.80 11.24 -13.94
N LYS A 31 23.01 11.77 -14.11
CA LYS A 31 23.30 13.20 -14.00
C LYS A 31 23.49 13.81 -15.39
N ASP A 32 23.15 15.09 -15.54
CA ASP A 32 23.47 15.87 -16.72
C ASP A 32 24.86 16.50 -16.63
N ALA A 33 25.22 17.34 -17.60
CA ALA A 33 26.53 18.00 -17.66
C ALA A 33 26.78 18.97 -16.49
N ASN A 34 25.72 19.44 -15.81
CA ASN A 34 25.80 20.34 -14.66
C ASN A 34 25.85 19.57 -13.32
N GLY A 35 25.69 18.23 -13.37
CA GLY A 35 25.60 17.40 -12.17
C GLY A 35 24.18 17.26 -11.63
N ASP A 36 23.17 17.80 -12.31
CA ASP A 36 21.78 17.71 -11.88
C ASP A 36 21.16 16.38 -12.30
N THR A 37 20.24 15.84 -11.48
CA THR A 37 19.55 14.60 -11.81
C THR A 37 18.69 14.78 -13.06
N ARG A 38 18.89 13.91 -14.04
CA ARG A 38 18.08 13.83 -15.25
C ARG A 38 16.74 13.19 -14.94
N ASN A 39 15.68 13.84 -15.41
CA ASN A 39 14.31 13.40 -15.20
C ASN A 39 13.63 13.09 -16.53
N ALA A 40 12.66 12.18 -16.51
CA ALA A 40 11.77 11.96 -17.65
C ALA A 40 10.97 13.24 -17.95
N THR A 41 10.45 13.36 -19.16
CA THR A 41 9.55 14.45 -19.55
C THR A 41 8.10 14.01 -19.46
N ASN A 42 7.24 14.91 -18.98
CA ASN A 42 5.79 14.78 -19.07
C ASN A 42 5.33 14.89 -20.53
N ASN A 43 4.06 14.54 -20.77
CA ASN A 43 3.44 14.63 -22.10
C ASN A 43 3.39 16.08 -22.64
N ASP A 44 3.46 17.08 -21.76
CA ASP A 44 3.49 18.51 -22.10
C ASP A 44 4.92 19.05 -22.34
N GLY A 45 5.94 18.18 -22.28
CA GLY A 45 7.35 18.52 -22.46
C GLY A 45 8.05 19.08 -21.22
N THR A 46 7.35 19.24 -20.09
CA THR A 46 7.97 19.66 -18.82
C THR A 46 8.74 18.52 -18.16
N LEU A 47 9.73 18.82 -17.32
CA LEU A 47 10.46 17.79 -16.56
C LEU A 47 9.56 17.20 -15.46
N ASN A 48 9.57 15.87 -15.35
CA ASN A 48 8.88 15.12 -14.32
C ASN A 48 9.86 14.75 -13.20
N TYR A 49 9.95 15.59 -12.18
CA TYR A 49 10.81 15.38 -11.01
C TYR A 49 10.43 14.16 -10.14
N ASP A 50 9.26 13.55 -10.38
CA ASP A 50 8.84 12.31 -9.73
C ASP A 50 9.33 11.06 -10.50
N ARG A 51 9.98 11.24 -11.66
CA ARG A 51 10.52 10.16 -12.51
C ARG A 51 11.97 10.44 -12.93
N PRO A 52 12.93 10.44 -11.98
CA PRO A 52 14.34 10.51 -12.32
C PRO A 52 14.76 9.27 -13.12
N LEU A 53 15.72 9.46 -14.02
CA LEU A 53 16.26 8.38 -14.85
C LEU A 53 17.41 7.69 -14.12
N SER A 54 17.44 6.36 -14.19
CA SER A 54 18.54 5.54 -13.68
C SER A 54 19.13 4.71 -14.82
N ALA A 55 20.45 4.54 -14.82
CA ALA A 55 21.12 3.62 -15.74
C ALA A 55 21.11 2.17 -15.24
N ASP A 56 20.71 1.96 -13.99
CA ASP A 56 21.01 0.75 -13.23
C ASP A 56 19.76 -0.02 -12.78
N GLY A 57 18.63 0.22 -13.43
CA GLY A 57 17.36 -0.44 -13.11
C GLY A 57 17.45 -1.97 -13.12
N ALA A 58 18.22 -2.56 -14.05
CA ALA A 58 18.39 -4.01 -14.10
C ALA A 58 19.09 -4.59 -12.87
N VAL A 59 20.12 -3.91 -12.36
CA VAL A 59 20.85 -4.35 -11.16
C VAL A 59 19.99 -4.13 -9.92
N GLU A 60 19.32 -2.98 -9.81
CA GLU A 60 18.38 -2.70 -8.73
C GLU A 60 17.26 -3.77 -8.66
N SER A 61 16.59 -4.04 -9.78
CA SER A 61 15.59 -5.11 -9.88
C SER A 61 16.15 -6.49 -9.51
N THR A 62 17.39 -6.80 -9.90
CA THR A 62 18.05 -8.06 -9.54
C THR A 62 18.27 -8.15 -8.03
N ILE A 63 18.78 -7.10 -7.39
CA ILE A 63 19.02 -7.06 -5.94
C ILE A 63 17.70 -7.20 -5.18
N LEU A 64 16.67 -6.45 -5.57
CA LEU A 64 15.34 -6.52 -4.96
C LEU A 64 14.74 -7.93 -5.11
N THR A 65 14.93 -8.57 -6.25
CA THR A 65 14.47 -9.95 -6.49
C THR A 65 15.20 -10.95 -5.61
N VAL A 66 16.53 -10.82 -5.48
CA VAL A 66 17.32 -11.67 -4.57
C VAL A 66 16.80 -11.53 -3.15
N LEU A 67 16.72 -10.29 -2.63
CA LEU A 67 16.17 -10.04 -1.29
C LEU A 67 14.77 -10.66 -1.14
N ALA A 68 13.86 -10.41 -2.07
CA ALA A 68 12.50 -10.93 -2.03
C ALA A 68 12.46 -12.47 -1.98
N THR A 69 13.29 -13.15 -2.76
CA THR A 69 13.35 -14.61 -2.80
C THR A 69 13.82 -15.20 -1.47
N HIS A 70 14.89 -14.67 -0.86
CA HIS A 70 15.42 -15.22 0.40
C HIS A 70 14.64 -14.79 1.65
N LEU A 71 13.75 -13.80 1.54
CA LEU A 71 12.85 -13.39 2.64
C LEU A 71 11.54 -14.18 2.64
N ARG A 72 11.19 -14.84 1.54
CA ARG A 72 9.97 -15.68 1.47
C ARG A 72 10.25 -17.07 2.03
N SER A 73 9.19 -17.69 2.57
CA SER A 73 9.26 -19.09 2.99
C SER A 73 9.69 -19.99 1.82
N THR A 74 10.47 -21.01 2.14
CA THR A 74 10.87 -22.07 1.19
C THR A 74 10.01 -23.34 1.33
N THR A 75 9.13 -23.39 2.33
CA THR A 75 8.22 -24.51 2.54
C THR A 75 6.90 -24.28 1.81
N GLU A 76 6.40 -25.28 1.07
CA GLU A 76 5.08 -25.30 0.43
C GLU A 76 3.92 -25.41 1.46
N ALA A 77 4.09 -24.82 2.65
CA ALA A 77 3.01 -24.76 3.62
C ALA A 77 2.01 -23.71 3.15
N ASP A 78 0.76 -24.15 3.00
CA ASP A 78 -0.41 -23.31 2.75
C ASP A 78 -0.35 -22.02 3.57
N ILE A 79 -0.80 -20.93 2.96
CA ILE A 79 -0.82 -19.52 3.37
C ILE A 79 -1.49 -19.32 4.76
N ASN A 80 -0.88 -19.90 5.79
CA ASN A 80 -1.34 -19.95 7.18
C ASN A 80 -0.37 -19.16 8.06
N GLU A 81 -0.85 -18.72 9.21
CA GLU A 81 -0.18 -17.80 10.14
C GLU A 81 1.16 -18.30 10.73
N ASN A 82 1.56 -19.52 10.39
CA ASN A 82 2.76 -20.21 10.83
C ASN A 82 3.70 -20.58 9.66
N ALA A 83 3.61 -19.89 8.52
CA ALA A 83 4.59 -20.07 7.45
C ALA A 83 6.00 -19.83 8.00
N ASP A 84 6.92 -20.74 7.68
CA ASP A 84 8.29 -20.62 8.16
C ASP A 84 8.97 -19.37 7.57
N PRO A 85 9.78 -18.64 8.34
CA PRO A 85 10.54 -17.51 7.81
C PRO A 85 11.52 -17.97 6.73
N GLY A 86 11.79 -17.09 5.76
CA GLY A 86 12.82 -17.32 4.75
C GLY A 86 14.23 -17.35 5.34
N PRO A 87 15.22 -17.88 4.60
CA PRO A 87 16.60 -18.02 5.08
C PRO A 87 17.24 -16.69 5.51
N TRP A 88 16.82 -15.56 4.94
CA TRP A 88 17.37 -14.23 5.28
C TRP A 88 16.43 -13.39 6.14
N SER A 89 15.29 -13.93 6.59
CA SER A 89 14.29 -13.18 7.36
C SER A 89 14.81 -12.68 8.71
N HIS A 90 15.86 -13.29 9.26
CA HIS A 90 16.52 -12.82 10.49
C HIS A 90 17.49 -11.64 10.25
N CYS A 91 17.73 -11.25 8.99
CA CYS A 91 18.63 -10.16 8.68
C CYS A 91 17.93 -8.80 8.83
N ASN A 92 18.70 -7.80 9.22
CA ASN A 92 18.28 -6.40 9.22
C ASN A 92 18.38 -5.84 7.80
N LEU A 93 17.27 -5.34 7.26
CA LEU A 93 17.23 -4.67 5.98
C LEU A 93 17.40 -3.16 6.18
N ASP A 94 18.57 -2.65 5.81
CA ASP A 94 18.88 -1.22 5.90
C ASP A 94 18.70 -0.50 4.56
N LEU A 95 17.51 0.04 4.34
CA LEU A 95 17.09 0.83 3.19
C LEU A 95 16.93 2.32 3.51
N HIS A 96 17.55 2.83 4.58
CA HIS A 96 17.43 4.26 4.90
C HIS A 96 17.96 5.12 3.75
N ARG A 97 17.25 6.20 3.43
CA ARG A 97 17.57 7.18 2.38
C ARG A 97 17.78 6.58 0.99
N VAL A 98 17.30 5.36 0.77
CA VAL A 98 17.33 4.72 -0.54
C VAL A 98 16.48 5.54 -1.52
N THR A 99 16.88 5.59 -2.79
CA THR A 99 15.96 5.96 -3.88
C THR A 99 15.82 4.76 -4.80
N LEU A 100 14.68 4.08 -4.73
CA LEU A 100 14.36 2.94 -5.58
C LEU A 100 13.54 3.40 -6.78
N THR A 101 14.10 3.19 -7.97
CA THR A 101 13.50 3.53 -9.26
C THR A 101 12.58 2.42 -9.79
N GLU A 102 12.92 1.18 -9.47
CA GLU A 102 12.19 -0.03 -9.84
C GLU A 102 11.12 -0.39 -8.81
N ALA A 103 10.24 -1.32 -9.17
CA ALA A 103 9.20 -1.80 -8.26
C ALA A 103 9.77 -2.69 -7.15
N LEU A 104 9.36 -2.46 -5.91
CA LEU A 104 9.70 -3.30 -4.77
C LEU A 104 8.56 -4.31 -4.53
N ASN A 105 8.88 -5.61 -4.58
CA ASN A 105 7.90 -6.67 -4.38
C ASN A 105 8.34 -7.69 -3.33
N PHE A 106 7.91 -7.46 -2.10
CA PHE A 106 8.10 -8.35 -0.96
C PHE A 106 6.83 -9.12 -0.60
N PHE A 107 5.88 -9.30 -1.52
CA PHE A 107 4.67 -10.09 -1.28
C PHE A 107 4.94 -11.40 -0.51
N GLY A 108 4.26 -11.61 0.62
CA GLY A 108 4.39 -12.82 1.43
C GLY A 108 5.75 -13.04 2.08
N ALA A 109 6.63 -12.04 2.12
CA ALA A 109 7.94 -12.13 2.75
C ALA A 109 7.84 -12.06 4.28
N HIS A 110 8.83 -12.65 4.95
CA HIS A 110 9.09 -12.48 6.38
C HIS A 110 10.33 -11.59 6.53
N ILE A 111 10.18 -10.47 7.21
CA ILE A 111 11.22 -9.48 7.40
C ILE A 111 11.40 -9.29 8.90
N GLY A 112 12.64 -9.43 9.39
CA GLY A 112 13.03 -9.14 10.77
C GLY A 112 12.87 -7.65 11.05
N ARG A 113 13.98 -6.92 10.98
CA ARG A 113 13.99 -5.46 11.10
C ARG A 113 14.06 -4.82 9.72
N LEU A 114 13.24 -3.79 9.48
CA LEU A 114 13.31 -2.95 8.28
C LEU A 114 13.55 -1.50 8.67
N ASP A 115 14.62 -0.92 8.15
CA ASP A 115 14.85 0.53 8.18
C ASP A 115 14.68 1.12 6.77
N ALA A 116 13.56 1.79 6.53
CA ALA A 116 13.29 2.56 5.32
C ALA A 116 13.10 4.05 5.64
N GLN A 117 13.78 4.56 6.68
CA GLN A 117 13.72 5.97 7.03
C GLN A 117 14.18 6.85 5.87
N ASP A 118 13.42 7.91 5.55
CA ASP A 118 13.67 8.84 4.44
C ASP A 118 13.80 8.16 3.06
N ALA A 119 13.31 6.93 2.91
CA ALA A 119 13.34 6.19 1.65
C ALA A 119 12.41 6.84 0.61
N ARG A 120 12.81 6.80 -0.66
CA ARG A 120 11.99 7.23 -1.80
C ARG A 120 11.71 6.04 -2.71
N PHE A 121 10.46 5.59 -2.74
CA PHE A 121 9.99 4.53 -3.61
C PHE A 121 9.29 5.13 -4.83
N LEU A 122 10.00 5.17 -5.95
CA LEU A 122 9.51 5.75 -7.20
C LEU A 122 8.64 4.75 -7.99
N GLY A 123 8.90 3.46 -7.82
CA GLY A 123 8.09 2.36 -8.36
C GLY A 123 6.94 1.95 -7.44
N HIS A 124 6.11 1.02 -7.92
CA HIS A 124 5.10 0.37 -7.08
C HIS A 124 5.76 -0.37 -5.92
N THR A 125 5.16 -0.30 -4.74
CA THR A 125 5.68 -0.94 -3.53
C THR A 125 4.68 -1.95 -3.00
N ASN A 126 5.08 -3.22 -2.91
CA ASN A 126 4.21 -4.31 -2.52
C ASN A 126 4.77 -5.05 -1.30
N PHE A 127 4.17 -4.80 -0.15
CA PHE A 127 4.32 -5.49 1.13
C PHE A 127 3.05 -6.29 1.49
N GLN A 128 2.20 -6.62 0.53
CA GLN A 128 1.00 -7.43 0.79
C GLN A 128 1.40 -8.77 1.42
N GLN A 129 0.70 -9.17 2.49
CA GLN A 129 0.94 -10.38 3.27
C GLN A 129 2.36 -10.49 3.87
N VAL A 130 3.09 -9.37 4.01
CA VAL A 130 4.39 -9.38 4.69
C VAL A 130 4.22 -9.52 6.19
N ALA A 131 5.05 -10.36 6.82
CA ALA A 131 5.21 -10.41 8.26
C ALA A 131 6.49 -9.66 8.67
N PHE A 132 6.33 -8.49 9.31
CA PHE A 132 7.41 -7.78 10.00
C PHE A 132 7.50 -8.32 11.42
N THR A 133 8.56 -9.08 11.71
CA THR A 133 8.70 -9.78 12.99
C THR A 133 9.39 -8.95 14.07
N GLU A 134 10.16 -7.94 13.66
CA GLU A 134 10.73 -6.89 14.52
C GLU A 134 10.26 -5.50 14.06
N ASP A 135 10.92 -4.43 14.50
CA ASP A 135 10.55 -3.05 14.19
C ASP A 135 10.65 -2.78 12.67
N ALA A 136 9.63 -2.10 12.14
CA ALA A 136 9.61 -1.62 10.76
C ALA A 136 9.41 -0.10 10.72
N THR A 137 10.40 0.62 10.20
CA THR A 137 10.34 2.08 10.06
C THR A 137 10.28 2.52 8.60
N PHE A 138 9.35 3.42 8.35
CA PHE A 138 9.09 4.17 7.12
C PHE A 138 9.01 5.67 7.44
N ILE A 139 9.67 6.11 8.53
CA ILE A 139 9.64 7.50 8.97
C ILE A 139 10.18 8.39 7.84
N GLY A 140 9.42 9.39 7.42
CA GLY A 140 9.82 10.29 6.32
C GLY A 140 9.84 9.64 4.92
N ALA A 141 9.45 8.37 4.79
CA ALA A 141 9.45 7.68 3.51
C ALA A 141 8.41 8.27 2.55
N THR A 142 8.75 8.35 1.27
CA THR A 142 7.85 8.80 0.20
C THR A 142 7.55 7.67 -0.77
N PHE A 143 6.27 7.38 -0.96
CA PHE A 143 5.76 6.44 -1.96
C PHE A 143 5.14 7.22 -3.12
N GLU A 144 5.82 7.21 -4.26
CA GLU A 144 5.40 7.96 -5.46
C GLU A 144 4.27 7.28 -6.22
N GLN A 145 4.23 5.95 -6.18
CA GLN A 145 3.18 5.10 -6.76
C GLN A 145 2.37 4.43 -5.65
N GLU A 146 1.49 3.51 -6.03
CA GLU A 146 0.70 2.72 -5.09
C GLU A 146 1.60 1.95 -4.11
N ALA A 147 1.27 2.05 -2.83
CA ALA A 147 1.92 1.32 -1.75
C ALA A 147 0.92 0.34 -1.13
N ASN A 148 1.20 -0.95 -1.25
CA ASN A 148 0.30 -2.01 -0.83
C ASN A 148 0.85 -2.75 0.40
N PHE A 149 0.14 -2.65 1.52
CA PHE A 149 0.38 -3.35 2.79
C PHE A 149 -0.81 -4.25 3.17
N ASP A 150 -1.66 -4.62 2.20
CA ASP A 150 -2.84 -5.43 2.45
C ASP A 150 -2.47 -6.74 3.15
N SER A 151 -3.18 -7.06 4.24
CA SER A 151 -2.96 -8.24 5.07
C SER A 151 -1.53 -8.38 5.63
N ALA A 152 -0.74 -7.30 5.65
CA ALA A 152 0.55 -7.30 6.34
C ALA A 152 0.37 -7.40 7.85
N LYS A 153 1.37 -7.94 8.54
CA LYS A 153 1.39 -8.11 9.99
C LYS A 153 2.63 -7.46 10.57
N PHE A 154 2.45 -6.44 11.39
CA PHE A 154 3.51 -5.78 12.16
C PHE A 154 3.50 -6.33 13.58
N ARG A 155 4.48 -7.16 13.93
CA ARG A 155 4.54 -7.83 15.25
C ARG A 155 5.12 -6.96 16.36
N GLN A 156 5.95 -5.97 15.99
CA GLN A 156 6.48 -4.95 16.89
C GLN A 156 5.99 -3.56 16.47
N ASP A 157 6.57 -2.51 17.04
CA ASP A 157 6.18 -1.13 16.72
C ASP A 157 6.43 -0.85 15.24
N SER A 158 5.49 -0.10 14.64
CA SER A 158 5.53 0.26 13.23
C SER A 158 5.49 1.78 13.09
N HIS A 159 6.42 2.32 12.31
CA HIS A 159 6.62 3.77 12.23
C HIS A 159 6.45 4.31 10.82
N PHE A 160 5.37 5.03 10.59
CA PHE A 160 5.03 5.77 9.37
C PHE A 160 5.00 7.28 9.60
N GLY A 161 5.58 7.75 10.70
CA GLY A 161 5.60 9.17 11.04
C GLY A 161 6.25 10.01 9.93
N ASN A 162 5.63 11.12 9.54
CA ASN A 162 6.07 11.95 8.40
C ASN A 162 6.12 11.24 7.03
N ALA A 163 5.57 10.02 6.88
CA ALA A 163 5.51 9.34 5.59
C ALA A 163 4.56 10.05 4.62
N ILE A 164 4.86 9.99 3.32
CA ILE A 164 4.07 10.62 2.25
C ILE A 164 3.65 9.57 1.23
N PHE A 165 2.33 9.37 1.10
CA PHE A 165 1.74 8.50 0.09
C PHE A 165 1.15 9.35 -1.03
N LYS A 166 1.82 9.44 -2.19
CA LYS A 166 1.36 10.31 -3.29
C LYS A 166 0.17 9.72 -4.06
N GLN A 167 0.07 8.40 -4.12
CA GLN A 167 -1.06 7.67 -4.72
C GLN A 167 -1.81 6.88 -3.64
N THR A 168 -2.71 5.99 -4.07
CA THR A 168 -3.45 5.12 -3.17
C THR A 168 -2.49 4.31 -2.28
N SER A 169 -2.82 4.24 -0.98
CA SER A 169 -2.15 3.38 -0.01
C SER A 169 -3.15 2.36 0.53
N GLN A 170 -2.76 1.10 0.49
CA GLN A 170 -3.60 -0.05 0.84
C GLN A 170 -3.10 -0.66 2.15
N PHE A 171 -3.98 -0.74 3.15
CA PHE A 171 -3.77 -1.32 4.48
C PHE A 171 -4.96 -2.23 4.84
N THR A 172 -5.60 -2.83 3.85
CA THR A 172 -6.79 -3.66 4.02
C THR A 172 -6.44 -4.92 4.77
N GLY A 173 -7.11 -5.21 5.88
CA GLY A 173 -6.83 -6.40 6.68
C GLY A 173 -5.46 -6.38 7.39
N VAL A 174 -4.77 -5.23 7.42
CA VAL A 174 -3.47 -5.12 8.12
C VAL A 174 -3.66 -5.33 9.62
N THR A 175 -2.69 -5.97 10.27
CA THR A 175 -2.65 -6.09 11.74
C THR A 175 -1.41 -5.41 12.29
N PHE A 176 -1.62 -4.46 13.21
CA PHE A 176 -0.58 -3.84 14.03
C PHE A 176 -0.67 -4.40 15.45
N ALA A 177 0.22 -5.32 15.80
CA ALA A 177 0.20 -6.02 17.08
C ALA A 177 0.75 -5.18 18.24
N GLN A 178 1.63 -4.22 17.93
CA GLN A 178 2.08 -3.18 18.87
C GLN A 178 1.66 -1.79 18.37
N ASN A 179 2.37 -0.74 18.80
CA ASN A 179 1.94 0.62 18.50
C ASN A 179 2.11 0.92 17.01
N ALA A 180 1.10 1.61 16.45
CA ALA A 180 1.10 2.05 15.07
C ALA A 180 1.22 3.57 15.02
N HIS A 181 2.36 4.05 14.51
CA HIS A 181 2.72 5.45 14.49
C HIS A 181 2.53 6.03 13.08
N PHE A 182 1.54 6.91 12.90
CA PHE A 182 1.24 7.61 11.64
C PHE A 182 1.28 9.13 11.81
N GLU A 183 1.90 9.63 12.88
CA GLU A 183 1.92 11.04 13.23
C GLU A 183 2.54 11.87 12.09
N GLN A 184 1.92 13.00 11.76
CA GLN A 184 2.40 13.90 10.70
C GLN A 184 2.49 13.26 9.30
N SER A 185 1.91 12.08 9.07
CA SER A 185 1.88 11.46 7.74
C SER A 185 0.92 12.19 6.79
N THR A 186 1.18 12.10 5.48
CA THR A 186 0.36 12.73 4.43
C THR A 186 -0.09 11.70 3.40
N PHE A 187 -1.40 11.53 3.29
CA PHE A 187 -2.03 10.68 2.29
C PHE A 187 -2.63 11.55 1.18
N LYS A 188 -1.92 11.69 0.05
CA LYS A 188 -2.41 12.48 -1.08
C LYS A 188 -3.46 11.72 -1.90
N GLY A 189 -3.23 10.42 -2.10
CA GLY A 189 -4.22 9.50 -2.64
C GLY A 189 -5.18 8.96 -1.57
N ALA A 190 -6.04 8.01 -1.97
CA ALA A 190 -6.92 7.33 -1.01
C ALA A 190 -6.09 6.49 -0.01
N ALA A 191 -6.52 6.44 1.24
CA ALA A 191 -5.92 5.64 2.29
C ALA A 191 -6.93 4.60 2.78
N ASN A 192 -6.67 3.32 2.47
CA ASN A 192 -7.59 2.23 2.72
C ASN A 192 -7.15 1.38 3.91
N PHE A 193 -7.75 1.60 5.07
CA PHE A 193 -7.57 0.83 6.31
C PHE A 193 -8.75 -0.12 6.58
N TRP A 194 -9.46 -0.55 5.55
CA TRP A 194 -10.63 -1.42 5.71
C TRP A 194 -10.24 -2.72 6.42
N ASN A 195 -10.99 -3.11 7.46
CA ASN A 195 -10.81 -4.38 8.17
C ASN A 195 -9.43 -4.49 8.84
N SER A 196 -8.78 -3.35 9.09
CA SER A 196 -7.52 -3.29 9.82
C SER A 196 -7.73 -3.50 11.31
N THR A 197 -6.72 -4.04 11.99
CA THR A 197 -6.72 -4.24 13.44
C THR A 197 -5.52 -3.55 14.06
N PHE A 198 -5.78 -2.66 15.02
CA PHE A 198 -4.79 -2.01 15.86
C PHE A 198 -4.91 -2.59 17.27
N GLU A 199 -4.00 -3.48 17.65
CA GLU A 199 -4.06 -4.20 18.93
C GLU A 199 -3.59 -3.35 20.13
N ARG A 200 -2.72 -2.38 19.87
CA ARG A 200 -2.23 -1.39 20.84
C ARG A 200 -2.59 0.02 20.39
N ILE A 201 -1.75 0.99 20.74
CA ILE A 201 -2.04 2.41 20.52
C ILE A 201 -1.91 2.73 19.02
N ALA A 202 -2.87 3.48 18.49
CA ALA A 202 -2.83 4.00 17.12
C ALA A 202 -2.73 5.52 17.13
N LEU A 203 -1.62 6.06 16.62
CA LEU A 203 -1.30 7.49 16.69
C LEU A 203 -1.35 8.10 15.29
N PHE A 204 -2.44 8.79 14.96
CA PHE A 204 -2.60 9.51 13.69
C PHE A 204 -2.42 11.02 13.83
N SER A 205 -2.02 11.51 15.00
CA SER A 205 -2.04 12.94 15.30
C SER A 205 -1.28 13.79 14.28
N ASN A 206 -1.85 14.94 13.91
CA ASN A 206 -1.32 15.86 12.90
C ASN A 206 -1.17 15.27 11.48
N SER A 207 -1.74 14.10 11.18
CA SER A 207 -1.76 13.59 9.80
C SER A 207 -2.74 14.35 8.91
N THR A 208 -2.51 14.30 7.59
CA THR A 208 -3.37 14.92 6.59
C THR A 208 -3.81 13.89 5.56
N PHE A 209 -5.12 13.69 5.44
CA PHE A 209 -5.76 12.89 4.42
C PHE A 209 -6.32 13.84 3.35
N MET A 210 -5.57 14.00 2.25
CA MET A 210 -6.06 14.77 1.09
C MET A 210 -7.00 13.94 0.22
N GLY A 211 -6.71 12.64 0.08
CA GLY A 211 -7.62 11.66 -0.50
C GLY A 211 -8.67 11.16 0.50
N ALA A 212 -9.58 10.31 0.04
CA ALA A 212 -10.56 9.68 0.93
C ALA A 212 -9.86 8.69 1.87
N ALA A 213 -10.28 8.66 3.14
CA ALA A 213 -9.78 7.76 4.17
C ALA A 213 -10.87 6.74 4.50
N PHE A 214 -10.53 5.45 4.47
CA PHE A 214 -11.49 4.37 4.69
C PHE A 214 -11.04 3.51 5.86
N PHE A 215 -11.72 3.64 7.00
CA PHE A 215 -11.52 2.84 8.20
C PHE A 215 -12.61 1.77 8.39
N ILE A 216 -13.46 1.55 7.38
CA ILE A 216 -14.60 0.62 7.41
C ILE A 216 -14.23 -0.71 8.10
N SER A 217 -15.04 -1.15 9.06
CA SER A 217 -14.87 -2.41 9.81
C SER A 217 -13.50 -2.58 10.49
N SER A 218 -12.75 -1.51 10.72
CA SER A 218 -11.49 -1.57 11.48
C SER A 218 -11.76 -1.65 12.99
N THR A 219 -10.82 -2.25 13.72
CA THR A 219 -10.89 -2.36 15.18
C THR A 219 -9.68 -1.70 15.83
N PHE A 220 -9.94 -0.81 16.79
CA PHE A 220 -8.96 -0.17 17.66
C PHE A 220 -9.13 -0.70 19.07
N MET A 221 -8.23 -1.60 19.49
CA MET A 221 -8.34 -2.32 20.76
C MET A 221 -7.96 -1.48 21.98
N GLN A 222 -7.13 -0.46 21.79
CA GLN A 222 -6.62 0.44 22.82
C GLN A 222 -6.82 1.91 22.39
N TYR A 223 -6.12 2.84 23.04
CA TYR A 223 -6.21 4.27 22.73
C TYR A 223 -5.89 4.56 21.26
N ALA A 224 -6.74 5.38 20.62
CA ALA A 224 -6.50 5.91 19.29
C ALA A 224 -6.62 7.45 19.31
N THR A 225 -5.72 8.15 18.62
CA THR A 225 -5.82 9.61 18.47
C THR A 225 -5.76 10.03 17.02
N PHE A 226 -6.73 10.86 16.67
CA PHE A 226 -6.85 11.62 15.44
C PHE A 226 -6.78 13.13 15.75
N ASP A 227 -6.09 13.50 16.83
CA ASP A 227 -5.95 14.90 17.21
C ASP A 227 -5.22 15.69 16.13
N TYR A 228 -5.72 16.88 15.81
CA TYR A 228 -5.17 17.75 14.77
C TYR A 228 -5.14 17.13 13.36
N VAL A 229 -5.86 16.01 13.14
CA VAL A 229 -5.94 15.39 11.81
C VAL A 229 -6.79 16.26 10.88
N THR A 230 -6.39 16.34 9.61
CA THR A 230 -7.18 17.02 8.58
C THR A 230 -7.66 16.02 7.53
N PHE A 231 -8.98 15.84 7.45
CA PHE A 231 -9.67 15.08 6.41
C PHE A 231 -10.23 16.04 5.35
N LYS A 232 -9.48 16.23 4.25
CA LYS A 232 -9.93 17.09 3.14
C LYS A 232 -10.98 16.42 2.25
N ARG A 233 -11.01 15.09 2.23
CA ARG A 233 -11.99 14.25 1.52
C ARG A 233 -12.64 13.26 2.48
N TYR A 234 -13.55 12.43 1.96
CA TYR A 234 -14.45 11.61 2.76
C TYR A 234 -13.67 10.74 3.74
N ALA A 235 -14.15 10.68 4.98
CA ALA A 235 -13.62 9.79 6.00
C ALA A 235 -14.72 8.80 6.39
N HIS A 236 -14.53 7.54 6.00
CA HIS A 236 -15.48 6.44 6.13
C HIS A 236 -15.12 5.62 7.37
N TYR A 237 -16.08 5.43 8.27
CA TYR A 237 -15.91 4.76 9.56
C TYR A 237 -16.99 3.69 9.79
N GLU A 238 -17.61 3.16 8.73
CA GLU A 238 -18.76 2.25 8.82
C GLU A 238 -18.33 0.99 9.57
N GLY A 239 -18.94 0.72 10.73
CA GLY A 239 -18.61 -0.44 11.56
C GLY A 239 -17.24 -0.41 12.23
N VAL A 240 -16.65 0.78 12.44
CA VAL A 240 -15.42 0.91 13.24
C VAL A 240 -15.70 0.61 14.71
N ASP A 241 -14.87 -0.25 15.31
CA ASP A 241 -14.94 -0.63 16.72
C ASP A 241 -13.80 0.03 17.52
N PHE A 242 -14.11 1.12 18.24
CA PHE A 242 -13.21 1.71 19.24
C PHE A 242 -13.48 1.10 20.62
N ARG A 243 -12.64 0.15 21.05
CA ARG A 243 -12.84 -0.57 22.33
C ARG A 243 -12.42 0.20 23.57
N GLN A 244 -11.65 1.26 23.38
CA GLN A 244 -11.17 2.16 24.42
C GLN A 244 -11.36 3.62 23.95
N GLN A 245 -10.77 4.57 24.68
CA GLN A 245 -10.87 5.99 24.36
C GLN A 245 -10.30 6.31 22.96
N VAL A 246 -11.04 7.13 22.22
CA VAL A 246 -10.57 7.78 20.99
C VAL A 246 -10.61 9.29 21.17
N SER A 247 -9.67 10.01 20.56
CA SER A 247 -9.66 11.48 20.56
C SER A 247 -9.58 12.05 19.15
N PHE A 248 -10.32 13.14 18.91
CA PHE A 248 -10.40 13.88 17.64
C PHE A 248 -10.15 15.38 17.88
N LEU A 249 -9.44 15.73 18.95
CA LEU A 249 -9.28 17.10 19.41
C LEU A 249 -8.66 17.96 18.30
N LYS A 250 -9.36 19.05 17.94
CA LYS A 250 -8.96 20.00 16.89
C LYS A 250 -8.72 19.35 15.52
N SER A 251 -9.35 18.21 15.26
CA SER A 251 -9.39 17.64 13.92
C SER A 251 -10.32 18.45 13.01
N ASN A 252 -10.04 18.44 11.71
CA ASN A 252 -10.78 19.18 10.70
C ASN A 252 -11.41 18.21 9.69
N PHE A 253 -12.72 18.33 9.49
CA PHE A 253 -13.49 17.60 8.50
C PHE A 253 -14.01 18.56 7.43
N ASN A 254 -13.99 18.17 6.17
CA ASN A 254 -14.49 19.03 5.10
C ASN A 254 -16.00 19.31 5.26
N SER A 255 -16.39 20.59 5.21
CA SER A 255 -17.78 21.03 5.39
C SER A 255 -18.76 20.56 4.31
N ASN A 256 -18.27 20.22 3.12
CA ASN A 256 -19.09 19.77 1.99
C ASN A 256 -19.56 18.31 2.10
N MET A 257 -19.36 17.68 3.27
CA MET A 257 -19.80 16.31 3.55
C MET A 257 -21.12 16.31 4.31
N SER A 258 -22.18 15.82 3.67
CA SER A 258 -23.54 15.78 4.22
C SER A 258 -23.86 14.48 4.98
N ASP A 259 -23.10 13.40 4.77
CA ASP A 259 -23.54 12.03 5.11
C ASP A 259 -22.76 11.40 6.29
N MET A 260 -22.28 12.23 7.21
CA MET A 260 -21.50 11.82 8.40
C MET A 260 -22.39 11.22 9.52
N PHE A 261 -23.38 10.37 9.20
CA PHE A 261 -24.44 10.03 10.16
C PHE A 261 -24.63 8.56 10.57
N GLU A 262 -23.78 7.60 10.16
CA GLU A 262 -23.98 6.20 10.59
C GLU A 262 -22.75 5.46 11.13
N LEU A 263 -21.78 6.15 11.75
CA LEU A 263 -20.44 5.58 11.91
C LEU A 263 -19.90 5.42 13.34
N PHE A 264 -20.65 5.87 14.36
CA PHE A 264 -20.23 5.77 15.76
C PHE A 264 -21.32 5.10 16.61
N HIS A 265 -21.42 3.78 16.59
CA HIS A 265 -22.10 3.02 17.66
C HIS A 265 -21.21 1.83 18.04
N PRO A 266 -20.87 1.62 19.34
CA PRO A 266 -21.77 1.80 20.49
C PRO A 266 -21.26 2.74 21.63
N ASN A 267 -20.48 3.78 21.33
CA ASN A 267 -20.26 4.86 22.30
C ASN A 267 -20.97 6.13 21.81
N GLU A 268 -22.25 6.24 22.14
CA GLU A 268 -23.16 7.38 21.87
C GLU A 268 -22.65 8.75 22.39
N TYR A 269 -21.49 8.79 23.05
CA TYR A 269 -20.95 9.96 23.74
C TYR A 269 -19.94 10.79 22.94
N LEU A 270 -19.61 10.39 21.71
CA LEU A 270 -18.53 11.04 20.97
C LEU A 270 -19.00 12.20 20.09
N LEU A 271 -20.28 12.28 19.74
CA LEU A 271 -20.76 13.27 18.77
C LEU A 271 -21.37 14.51 19.44
N GLU A 272 -21.00 15.69 18.97
CA GLU A 272 -21.65 16.96 19.25
C GLU A 272 -22.94 17.13 18.42
N GLU A 273 -23.75 18.16 18.70
CA GLU A 273 -25.02 18.43 18.00
C GLU A 273 -24.86 18.58 16.47
N ASP A 274 -23.67 18.94 15.99
CA ASP A 274 -23.35 19.10 14.58
C ASP A 274 -22.94 17.79 13.88
N GLY A 275 -23.00 16.66 14.60
CA GLY A 275 -22.64 15.33 14.13
C GLY A 275 -21.13 15.08 14.03
N LEU A 276 -20.29 15.95 14.58
CA LEU A 276 -18.84 15.75 14.64
C LEU A 276 -18.37 15.18 15.98
N PRO A 277 -17.22 14.48 16.01
CA PRO A 277 -16.57 14.12 17.26
C PRO A 277 -16.25 15.33 18.16
N GLU A 278 -16.29 15.16 19.48
CA GLU A 278 -15.96 16.23 20.44
C GLU A 278 -14.61 16.90 20.11
N GLY A 279 -14.64 18.23 19.98
CA GLY A 279 -13.47 19.05 19.69
C GLY A 279 -13.03 19.07 18.21
N ALA A 280 -13.71 18.34 17.33
CA ALA A 280 -13.51 18.43 15.88
C ALA A 280 -14.24 19.65 15.28
N LYS A 281 -13.89 20.03 14.05
CA LYS A 281 -14.50 21.18 13.36
C LYS A 281 -14.74 20.90 11.89
N ARG A 282 -15.81 21.49 11.34
CA ARG A 282 -16.02 21.58 9.89
C ARG A 282 -15.19 22.71 9.31
N VAL A 283 -14.52 22.46 8.19
CA VAL A 283 -13.71 23.44 7.46
C VAL A 283 -14.00 23.31 5.96
N ASP A 284 -14.29 24.40 5.27
CA ASP A 284 -14.37 24.40 3.82
C ASP A 284 -12.97 24.52 3.23
N PHE A 285 -12.53 23.45 2.57
CA PHE A 285 -11.22 23.43 1.89
C PHE A 285 -11.31 23.85 0.42
N GLY A 286 -12.51 24.11 -0.11
CA GLY A 286 -12.74 24.33 -1.54
C GLY A 286 -12.59 23.04 -2.37
N ASP A 287 -12.93 23.14 -3.66
CA ASP A 287 -12.75 22.05 -4.63
C ASP A 287 -11.32 22.08 -5.20
N ASP A 288 -10.34 21.69 -4.38
CA ASP A 288 -8.99 21.39 -4.85
C ASP A 288 -9.04 20.09 -5.68
N SER A 289 -9.47 20.25 -6.93
CA SER A 289 -9.64 19.22 -7.95
C SER A 289 -8.29 18.62 -8.36
N PHE A 290 -7.81 17.62 -7.62
CA PHE A 290 -6.83 16.67 -8.17
C PHE A 290 -7.55 15.73 -9.16
N PRO A 291 -7.01 15.53 -10.37
CA PRO A 291 -7.66 14.70 -11.38
C PRO A 291 -7.71 13.26 -10.89
N LEU A 292 -8.89 12.81 -10.46
CA LEU A 292 -9.21 11.40 -10.42
C LEU A 292 -8.94 10.86 -11.82
N ARG A 293 -7.91 10.00 -11.97
CA ARG A 293 -7.77 9.19 -13.18
C ARG A 293 -9.11 8.50 -13.39
N GLN A 294 -9.84 8.93 -14.42
CA GLN A 294 -11.10 8.29 -14.79
C GLN A 294 -10.79 6.82 -15.06
N ARG A 295 -11.18 5.96 -14.12
CA ARG A 295 -11.33 4.53 -14.40
C ARG A 295 -12.37 4.48 -15.51
N GLY A 296 -11.95 4.07 -16.71
CA GLY A 296 -12.82 3.97 -17.87
C GLY A 296 -14.11 3.27 -17.47
N LYS A 297 -15.24 3.97 -17.63
CA LYS A 297 -16.57 3.38 -17.46
C LYS A 297 -16.66 2.20 -18.43
N ARG A 298 -16.50 0.97 -17.93
CA ARG A 298 -17.16 -0.17 -18.56
C ARG A 298 -18.64 0.05 -18.32
N SER A 299 -19.35 0.47 -19.36
CA SER A 299 -20.81 0.47 -19.36
C SER A 299 -21.29 -0.93 -19.04
N ILE A 300 -22.00 -1.04 -17.92
CA ILE A 300 -22.84 -2.19 -17.62
C ILE A 300 -24.04 -2.05 -18.56
N ASN A 301 -24.01 -2.75 -19.69
CA ASN A 301 -25.23 -3.01 -20.46
C ASN A 301 -25.94 -4.19 -19.79
N GLU A 302 -26.84 -3.89 -18.86
CA GLU A 302 -27.96 -4.78 -18.59
C GLU A 302 -28.95 -4.61 -19.75
N HIS A 303 -29.03 -5.62 -20.62
CA HIS A 303 -30.25 -6.14 -21.25
C HIS A 303 -29.83 -7.15 -22.31
N SER A 304 -29.77 -8.42 -21.93
CA SER A 304 -29.74 -9.55 -22.86
C SER A 304 -30.65 -10.62 -22.28
N GLN A 305 -31.93 -10.53 -22.61
CA GLN A 305 -32.81 -11.69 -22.55
C GLN A 305 -32.43 -12.63 -23.71
N PRO A 306 -32.54 -13.95 -23.52
CA PRO A 306 -32.21 -14.93 -24.54
C PRO A 306 -33.31 -14.99 -25.61
N ASP A 307 -32.92 -14.84 -26.88
CA ASP A 307 -33.82 -15.03 -28.02
C ASP A 307 -34.16 -16.51 -28.20
N GLU A 308 -35.46 -16.82 -28.07
CA GLU A 308 -36.09 -18.05 -28.53
C GLU A 308 -36.05 -18.13 -30.07
N ILE A 309 -35.45 -19.19 -30.60
CA ILE A 309 -35.49 -19.51 -32.02
C ILE A 309 -36.78 -20.30 -32.30
N SER A 310 -37.67 -19.74 -33.13
CA SER A 310 -38.78 -20.48 -33.75
C SER A 310 -38.36 -21.12 -35.08
N PRO A 311 -38.92 -22.29 -35.46
CA PRO A 311 -38.41 -23.12 -36.54
C PRO A 311 -39.07 -22.78 -37.88
N VAL A 312 -38.30 -22.75 -38.96
CA VAL A 312 -38.84 -22.90 -40.32
C VAL A 312 -37.92 -23.81 -41.12
N SER A 313 -38.53 -24.88 -41.61
CA SER A 313 -38.04 -25.87 -42.56
C SER A 313 -37.75 -25.25 -43.94
N ASP A 314 -36.73 -25.73 -44.62
CA ASP A 314 -36.86 -26.40 -45.92
C ASP A 314 -35.47 -26.69 -46.53
N LEU A 315 -35.20 -27.98 -46.73
CA LEU A 315 -34.17 -28.52 -47.62
C LEU A 315 -34.73 -28.53 -49.06
N PRO A 316 -33.88 -28.45 -50.10
CA PRO A 316 -33.42 -29.72 -50.68
C PRO A 316 -31.95 -29.78 -51.11
N GLN A 317 -31.44 -30.98 -50.89
CA GLN A 317 -30.38 -31.75 -51.55
C GLN A 317 -29.75 -31.19 -52.85
N ASP A 318 -28.42 -31.25 -52.92
CA ASP A 318 -27.76 -31.87 -54.07
C ASP A 318 -26.43 -32.53 -53.69
N LYS A 319 -26.02 -33.44 -54.57
CA LYS A 319 -25.25 -34.67 -54.39
C LYS A 319 -23.73 -34.50 -54.32
N GLY A 320 -23.10 -35.52 -53.74
CA GLY A 320 -22.19 -36.35 -54.53
C GLY A 320 -20.74 -36.47 -54.05
N GLY A 321 -20.39 -37.67 -53.59
CA GLY A 321 -19.14 -38.33 -53.96
C GLY A 321 -18.02 -38.33 -52.92
N GLU A 322 -18.00 -39.36 -52.06
CA GLU A 322 -16.76 -39.87 -51.48
C GLU A 322 -16.65 -41.36 -51.82
N GLU A 323 -15.59 -41.70 -52.56
CA GLU A 323 -15.10 -43.06 -52.77
C GLU A 323 -13.73 -43.18 -52.07
N GLU A 324 -13.63 -44.25 -51.28
CA GLU A 324 -12.43 -44.99 -50.83
C GLU A 324 -11.42 -44.24 -49.92
N GLY A 325 -11.14 -44.72 -48.71
CA GLY A 325 -10.45 -46.00 -48.44
C GLY A 325 -8.94 -45.72 -48.50
N ASP A 326 -8.10 -46.00 -47.51
CA ASP A 326 -7.99 -47.20 -46.70
C ASP A 326 -6.98 -46.92 -45.56
N LYS A 327 -7.26 -47.53 -44.40
CA LYS A 327 -6.38 -47.92 -43.26
C LYS A 327 -5.36 -46.95 -42.63
#